data_AF-A0A1V5ARU8-F1
#
_entry.id   AF-A0A1V5ARU8-F1
#
_cell.length_a   1.000
_cell.length_b   1.000
_cell.length_c   1.000
_cell.angle_alpha   90.00
_cell.angle_beta   90.00
_cell.angle_gamma   90.00
#
_symmetry.space_group_name_H-M   'P 1'
#
loop_
_entity.id
_entity.type
_entity.pdbx_description
1 polymer ?
#
loop_
_entity_poly.entity_id
_entity_poly.type
_entity_poly.pdbx_seq_one_letter_code
_entity_poly.pdbx_strand_id
1 'polypeptide(L)'
;MSTGLTKTLDNLALAVGFFLFFGIMVSADLRHLIGVATGYALEWMPAILPFHVVLFVLAAVTGLYASLIQKYTMDWDFLMRQQEKMKRLQRDMKEAQLAGDQTRQQQLQAEQMKMVSEQGKMMQMQFKPMLYIGIISIPIFAWAYNYISQNPMTMTFPFWGTHDINATIMGPILFWYYWYFVCSLPVSQIIRKALNIGAMS
;
A
#
# COMPACT_ATOMS: atom_id res chain seq x y z
N MET A 1 -25.69 -7.14 18.75
CA MET A 1 -25.95 -5.75 18.30
C MET A 1 -24.71 -5.05 17.71
N SER A 2 -23.48 -5.59 17.85
CA SER A 2 -22.24 -4.97 17.36
C SER A 2 -21.90 -5.21 15.88
N THR A 3 -22.39 -6.29 15.27
CA THR A 3 -21.98 -6.72 13.91
C THR A 3 -22.49 -5.80 12.79
N GLY A 4 -23.61 -5.12 13.00
CA GLY A 4 -24.15 -4.15 12.04
C GLY A 4 -23.35 -2.85 12.02
N LEU A 5 -23.00 -2.34 13.20
CA LEU A 5 -22.24 -1.10 13.37
C LEU A 5 -20.83 -1.20 12.76
N THR A 6 -20.14 -2.33 12.99
CA THR A 6 -18.81 -2.58 12.41
C THR A 6 -18.85 -2.68 10.88
N LYS A 7 -19.93 -3.23 10.31
CA LYS A 7 -20.09 -3.37 8.86
C LYS A 7 -20.43 -2.05 8.19
N THR A 8 -21.25 -1.22 8.82
CA THR A 8 -21.53 0.14 8.36
C THR A 8 -20.27 1.01 8.42
N LEU A 9 -19.49 0.89 9.50
CA LEU A 9 -18.21 1.58 9.65
C LEU A 9 -17.21 1.16 8.56
N ASP A 10 -17.11 -0.14 8.26
CA ASP A 10 -16.25 -0.69 7.20
C ASP A 10 -16.65 -0.12 5.83
N ASN A 11 -17.95 -0.16 5.52
CA ASN A 11 -18.46 0.37 4.26
C ASN A 11 -18.26 1.90 4.13
N LEU A 12 -18.44 2.65 5.22
CA LEU A 12 -18.17 4.09 5.25
C LEU A 12 -16.70 4.39 5.03
N ALA A 13 -15.80 3.68 5.73
CA ALA A 13 -14.37 3.85 5.56
C ALA A 13 -13.93 3.52 4.13
N LEU A 14 -14.46 2.44 3.54
CA LEU A 14 -14.18 2.10 2.14
C LEU A 14 -14.70 3.17 1.17
N ALA A 15 -15.90 3.72 1.40
CA ALA A 15 -16.45 4.80 0.58
C ALA A 15 -15.60 6.08 0.70
N VAL A 16 -15.17 6.45 1.91
CA VAL A 16 -14.28 7.59 2.16
C VAL A 16 -12.92 7.36 1.51
N GLY A 17 -12.32 6.18 1.69
CA GLY A 17 -11.04 5.84 1.07
C GLY A 17 -11.11 5.87 -0.45
N PHE A 18 -12.20 5.38 -1.04
CA PHE A 18 -12.44 5.46 -2.48
C PHE A 18 -12.59 6.92 -2.94
N PHE A 19 -13.42 7.70 -2.26
CA PHE A 19 -13.60 9.12 -2.56
C PHE A 19 -12.29 9.90 -2.46
N LEU A 20 -11.48 9.65 -1.42
CA LEU A 20 -10.17 10.28 -1.27
C LEU A 20 -9.22 9.85 -2.39
N PHE A 21 -9.14 8.56 -2.68
CA PHE A 21 -8.23 8.02 -3.70
C PHE A 21 -8.53 8.57 -5.10
N PHE A 22 -9.79 8.61 -5.50
CA PHE A 22 -10.18 9.14 -6.81
C PHE A 22 -10.32 10.66 -6.81
N GLY A 23 -10.77 11.25 -5.70
CA GLY A 23 -10.99 12.70 -5.57
C GLY A 23 -9.69 13.49 -5.73
N ILE A 24 -8.58 13.03 -5.14
CA ILE A 24 -7.27 13.69 -5.32
C ILE A 24 -6.72 13.59 -6.74
N MET A 25 -7.13 12.56 -7.50
CA MET A 25 -6.67 12.38 -8.88
C MET A 25 -7.41 13.32 -9.83
N VAL A 26 -8.69 13.61 -9.54
CA VAL A 26 -9.53 14.47 -10.38
C VAL A 26 -9.39 15.94 -10.01
N SER A 27 -9.22 16.27 -8.72
CA SER A 27 -9.26 17.64 -8.23
C SER A 27 -7.96 18.04 -7.52
N ALA A 28 -7.20 18.92 -8.17
CA ALA A 28 -6.01 19.52 -7.58
C ALA A 28 -6.33 20.34 -6.32
N ASP A 29 -7.50 21.00 -6.30
CA ASP A 29 -7.96 21.80 -5.16
C ASP A 29 -8.22 20.96 -3.91
N LEU A 30 -8.82 19.78 -4.07
CA LEU A 30 -9.05 18.86 -2.95
C LEU A 30 -7.72 18.36 -2.38
N ARG A 31 -6.76 18.02 -3.25
CA ARG A 31 -5.41 17.66 -2.82
C ARG A 31 -4.75 18.80 -2.05
N HIS A 32 -4.85 20.03 -2.53
CA HIS A 32 -4.29 21.19 -1.84
C HIS A 32 -4.98 21.43 -0.49
N LEU A 33 -6.32 21.42 -0.44
CA LEU A 33 -7.11 21.60 0.77
C LEU A 33 -6.77 20.56 1.84
N ILE A 34 -6.72 19.28 1.45
CA ILE A 34 -6.35 18.20 2.36
C ILE A 34 -4.92 18.40 2.87
N GLY A 35 -4.00 18.80 2.00
CA GLY A 35 -2.62 19.08 2.39
C GLY A 35 -2.52 20.22 3.41
N VAL A 36 -3.27 21.31 3.23
CA VAL A 36 -3.34 22.41 4.20
C VAL A 36 -3.99 21.97 5.51
N ALA A 37 -5.12 21.24 5.44
CA ALA A 37 -5.82 20.74 6.62
C ALA A 37 -4.92 19.84 7.47
N THR A 38 -4.15 18.97 6.81
CA THR A 38 -3.19 18.08 7.49
C THR A 38 -1.97 18.86 7.99
N GLY A 39 -1.63 19.97 7.36
CA GLY A 39 -0.55 20.86 7.77
C GLY A 39 -0.70 21.39 9.19
N TYR A 40 -1.91 21.77 9.61
CA TYR A 40 -2.16 22.17 11.00
C TYR A 40 -1.70 21.14 12.04
N ALA A 41 -1.70 19.85 11.69
CA ALA A 41 -1.27 18.77 12.57
C ALA A 41 0.19 18.34 12.38
N LEU A 42 0.83 18.65 11.25
CA LEU A 42 2.17 18.14 10.90
C LEU A 42 3.26 19.23 10.77
N GLU A 43 2.88 20.51 10.64
CA GLU A 43 3.81 21.64 10.46
C GLU A 43 4.75 21.86 11.64
N TRP A 44 4.39 21.40 12.84
CA TRP A 44 5.28 21.47 14.00
C TRP A 44 6.53 20.60 13.83
N MET A 45 6.49 19.53 13.04
CA MET A 45 7.62 18.60 12.88
C MET A 45 8.82 19.23 12.16
N PRO A 46 8.68 19.81 10.96
CA PRO A 46 9.82 20.42 10.28
C PRO A 46 10.33 21.69 10.96
N ALA A 47 9.57 22.28 11.90
CA ALA A 47 10.04 23.40 12.72
C ALA A 47 11.09 22.98 13.76
N ILE A 48 11.11 21.70 14.15
CA ILE A 48 12.02 21.17 15.18
C ILE A 48 13.02 20.14 14.65
N LEU A 49 12.73 19.50 13.52
CA LEU A 49 13.54 18.42 12.96
C LEU A 49 13.91 18.72 11.50
N PRO A 50 15.12 18.32 11.06
CA PRO A 50 15.47 18.37 9.64
C PRO A 50 14.48 17.57 8.80
N PHE A 51 14.13 18.09 7.61
CA PHE A 51 13.07 17.50 6.78
C PHE A 51 13.32 16.04 6.38
N HIS A 52 14.58 15.63 6.19
CA HIS A 52 14.93 14.24 5.91
C HIS A 52 14.58 13.29 7.06
N VAL A 53 14.66 13.74 8.32
CA VAL A 53 14.23 13.00 9.51
C VAL A 53 12.70 12.96 9.58
N VAL A 54 12.02 14.06 9.24
CA VAL A 54 10.56 14.10 9.16
C VAL A 54 10.04 13.06 8.16
N LEU A 55 10.63 12.98 6.96
CA LEU A 55 10.29 11.95 5.98
C LEU A 55 10.53 10.52 6.50
N PHE A 56 11.61 10.30 7.24
CA PHE A 56 11.87 9.01 7.87
C PHE A 56 10.83 8.66 8.93
N VAL A 57 10.44 9.61 9.80
CA VAL A 57 9.39 9.42 10.81
C VAL A 57 8.05 9.14 10.14
N LEU A 58 7.69 9.89 9.08
CA LEU A 58 6.48 9.62 8.31
C LEU A 58 6.51 8.22 7.68
N ALA A 59 7.63 7.81 7.10
CA ALA A 59 7.77 6.46 6.55
C ALA A 59 7.64 5.39 7.65
N ALA A 60 8.21 5.64 8.83
CA ALA A 60 8.11 4.79 10.02
C ALA A 60 6.66 4.58 10.47
N VAL A 61 5.95 5.69 10.68
CA VAL A 61 4.53 5.70 11.09
C VAL A 61 3.65 5.06 10.03
N THR A 62 3.89 5.37 8.75
CA THR A 62 3.16 4.76 7.63
C THR A 62 3.35 3.26 7.54
N GLY A 63 4.59 2.78 7.65
CA GLY A 63 4.87 1.35 7.73
C GLY A 63 4.16 0.68 8.90
N LEU A 64 4.05 1.37 10.04
CA LEU A 64 3.42 0.88 11.26
C LEU A 64 1.92 0.68 11.08
N TYR A 65 1.18 1.75 10.77
CA TYR A 65 -0.26 1.62 10.61
C TYR A 65 -0.61 0.77 9.38
N ALA A 66 0.17 0.83 8.30
CA ALA A 66 -0.08 0.00 7.12
C ALA A 66 0.04 -1.48 7.45
N SER A 67 1.07 -1.86 8.22
CA SER A 67 1.24 -3.25 8.66
C SER A 67 0.11 -3.68 9.60
N LEU A 68 -0.30 -2.83 10.55
CA LEU A 68 -1.43 -3.13 11.43
C LEU A 68 -2.73 -3.32 10.65
N ILE A 69 -3.06 -2.39 9.74
CA ILE A 69 -4.24 -2.48 8.89
C ILE A 69 -4.20 -3.76 8.05
N GLN A 70 -3.08 -4.06 7.40
CA GLN A 70 -2.90 -5.31 6.66
C GLN A 70 -3.11 -6.54 7.53
N LYS A 71 -2.57 -6.56 8.76
CA LYS A 71 -2.75 -7.68 9.71
C LYS A 71 -4.22 -7.94 10.03
N TYR A 72 -4.98 -6.90 10.33
CA TYR A 72 -6.38 -7.04 10.76
C TYR A 72 -7.37 -7.19 9.61
N THR A 73 -7.02 -6.71 8.42
CA THR A 73 -7.94 -6.69 7.27
C THR A 73 -7.77 -7.90 6.36
N MET A 74 -6.57 -8.50 6.34
CA MET A 74 -6.23 -9.57 5.41
C MET A 74 -6.30 -10.95 6.07
N ASP A 75 -7.01 -11.89 5.43
CA ASP A 75 -7.09 -13.29 5.84
C ASP A 75 -5.89 -14.07 5.27
N TRP A 76 -4.83 -14.16 6.08
CA TRP A 76 -3.58 -14.83 5.70
C TRP A 76 -3.76 -16.33 5.49
N ASP A 77 -4.62 -16.99 6.28
CA ASP A 77 -4.87 -18.42 6.15
C ASP A 77 -5.58 -18.74 4.82
N PHE A 78 -6.54 -17.90 4.43
CA PHE A 78 -7.18 -18.03 3.13
C PHE A 78 -6.18 -17.82 1.99
N LEU A 79 -5.31 -16.80 2.09
CA LEU A 79 -4.29 -16.55 1.07
C LEU A 79 -3.30 -17.71 0.94
N MET A 80 -2.86 -18.30 2.05
CA MET A 80 -1.97 -19.46 2.03
C MET A 80 -2.65 -20.68 1.40
N ARG A 81 -3.89 -20.99 1.77
CA ARG A 81 -4.66 -22.07 1.15
C ARG A 81 -4.84 -21.87 -0.35
N GLN A 82 -5.13 -20.64 -0.80
CA GLN A 82 -5.26 -20.32 -2.22
C GLN A 82 -3.92 -20.43 -2.96
N GLN A 83 -2.83 -19.98 -2.35
CA GLN A 83 -1.49 -20.11 -2.94
C GLN A 83 -1.10 -21.59 -3.09
N GLU A 84 -1.42 -22.43 -2.10
CA GLU A 84 -1.15 -23.86 -2.17
C GLU A 84 -1.99 -24.55 -3.25
N LYS A 85 -3.30 -24.25 -3.32
CA LYS A 85 -4.18 -24.74 -4.40
C LYS A 85 -3.64 -24.37 -5.78
N MET A 86 -3.22 -23.12 -5.96
CA MET A 86 -2.66 -22.64 -7.23
C MET A 86 -1.38 -23.41 -7.59
N LYS A 87 -0.48 -23.64 -6.63
CA LYS A 87 0.76 -24.43 -6.85
C LYS A 87 0.45 -25.87 -7.23
N ARG A 88 -0.51 -26.52 -6.56
CA ARG A 88 -0.96 -27.89 -6.87
C ARG A 88 -1.53 -27.95 -8.27
N LEU A 89 -2.43 -27.03 -8.63
CA LEU A 89 -3.03 -26.99 -9.97
C LEU A 89 -1.98 -26.79 -11.07
N GLN A 90 -1.02 -25.87 -10.87
CA GLN A 90 0.07 -25.66 -11.83
C GLN A 90 0.92 -26.92 -12.04
N ARG A 91 1.21 -27.65 -10.96
CA ARG A 91 1.94 -28.93 -11.05
C ARG A 91 1.14 -29.97 -11.82
N ASP A 92 -0.13 -30.15 -11.46
CA ASP A 92 -0.99 -31.16 -12.06
C ASP A 92 -1.27 -30.86 -13.55
N MET A 93 -1.37 -29.58 -13.92
CA MET A 93 -1.45 -29.16 -15.33
C MET A 93 -0.17 -29.51 -16.08
N LYS A 94 1.01 -29.29 -15.48
CA LYS A 94 2.29 -29.65 -16.09
C LYS A 94 2.42 -31.17 -16.28
N GLU A 95 1.99 -31.95 -15.29
CA GLU A 95 1.97 -33.43 -15.39
C GLU A 95 1.00 -33.90 -16.49
N ALA A 96 -0.21 -33.36 -16.55
CA ALA A 96 -1.18 -33.68 -17.60
C ALA A 96 -0.72 -33.24 -19.00
N GLN A 97 0.05 -32.15 -19.09
CA GLN A 97 0.69 -31.70 -20.33
C GLN A 97 1.78 -32.66 -20.80
N LEU A 98 2.64 -33.11 -19.88
CA LEU A 98 3.70 -34.08 -20.18
C LEU A 98 3.15 -35.46 -20.53
N ALA A 99 2.05 -35.87 -19.90
CA ALA A 99 1.38 -37.14 -20.16
C ALA A 99 0.50 -37.14 -21.44
N GLY A 100 0.28 -35.99 -22.07
CA GLY A 100 -0.57 -35.87 -23.26
C GLY A 100 -2.06 -36.13 -23.01
N ASP A 101 -2.50 -36.09 -21.75
CA ASP A 101 -3.88 -36.39 -21.36
C ASP A 101 -4.79 -35.16 -21.55
N GLN A 102 -5.41 -35.07 -22.73
CA GLN A 102 -6.29 -33.96 -23.07
C GLN A 102 -7.54 -33.87 -22.19
N THR A 103 -8.06 -35.00 -21.71
CA THR A 103 -9.26 -35.03 -20.85
C THR A 103 -8.93 -34.44 -19.50
N ARG A 104 -7.80 -34.84 -18.90
CA ARG A 104 -7.33 -34.28 -17.63
C ARG A 104 -6.94 -32.81 -17.75
N GLN A 105 -6.35 -32.39 -18.87
CA GLN A 105 -6.08 -30.97 -19.13
C GLN A 105 -7.38 -30.13 -19.14
N GLN A 106 -8.42 -30.58 -19.84
CA GLN A 106 -9.70 -29.86 -19.88
C GLN A 106 -10.35 -29.77 -18.49
N GLN A 107 -10.27 -30.84 -17.69
CA GLN A 107 -10.78 -30.84 -16.31
C GLN A 107 -10.03 -29.83 -15.44
N LEU A 108 -8.70 -29.83 -15.47
CA LEU A 108 -7.86 -28.90 -14.70
C LEU A 108 -8.04 -27.45 -15.14
N GLN A 109 -8.28 -27.22 -16.44
CA GLN A 109 -8.58 -25.88 -16.96
C GLN A 109 -9.94 -25.38 -16.47
N ALA A 110 -10.95 -26.24 -16.42
CA ALA A 110 -12.25 -25.90 -15.82
C ALA A 110 -12.13 -25.58 -14.32
N GLU A 111 -11.28 -26.30 -13.59
CA GLU A 111 -10.96 -26.00 -12.19
C GLU A 111 -10.21 -24.67 -12.04
N GLN A 112 -9.29 -24.36 -12.95
CA GLN A 112 -8.62 -23.06 -13.02
C GLN A 112 -9.65 -21.92 -13.17
N MET A 113 -10.62 -22.08 -14.07
CA MET A 113 -11.67 -21.08 -14.26
C MET A 113 -12.57 -20.91 -13.03
N LYS A 114 -12.87 -22.00 -12.30
CA LYS A 114 -13.56 -21.90 -11.01
C LYS A 114 -12.75 -21.07 -10.01
N MET A 115 -11.42 -21.27 -9.95
CA MET A 115 -10.56 -20.45 -9.09
C MET A 115 -10.48 -18.97 -9.52
N VAL A 116 -10.68 -18.64 -10.80
CA VAL A 116 -10.82 -17.24 -11.25
C VAL A 116 -12.02 -16.57 -10.58
N SER A 117 -13.14 -17.28 -10.40
CA SER A 117 -14.30 -16.72 -9.69
C SER A 117 -14.00 -16.42 -8.22
N GLU A 118 -13.10 -17.18 -7.59
CA GLU A 118 -12.63 -16.93 -6.23
C GLU A 118 -11.61 -15.76 -6.14
N GLN A 119 -11.03 -15.31 -7.26
CA GLN A 119 -10.12 -14.15 -7.29
C GLN A 119 -10.81 -12.86 -6.88
N GLY A 120 -12.13 -12.74 -7.06
CA GLY A 120 -12.88 -11.56 -6.60
C GLY A 120 -12.73 -11.33 -5.10
N LYS A 121 -12.73 -12.40 -4.30
CA LYS A 121 -12.49 -12.31 -2.86
C LYS A 121 -11.04 -11.90 -2.55
N MET A 122 -10.07 -12.46 -3.29
CA MET A 122 -8.66 -12.10 -3.18
C MET A 122 -8.41 -10.62 -3.52
N MET A 123 -9.05 -10.14 -4.58
CA MET A 123 -9.03 -8.74 -4.97
C MET A 123 -9.59 -7.85 -3.86
N GLN A 124 -10.77 -8.17 -3.32
CA GLN A 124 -11.34 -7.41 -2.19
C GLN A 124 -10.41 -7.39 -0.97
N MET A 125 -9.77 -8.51 -0.62
CA MET A 125 -8.81 -8.56 0.50
C MET A 125 -7.56 -7.73 0.27
N GLN A 126 -7.18 -7.43 -0.98
CA GLN A 126 -6.06 -6.53 -1.30
C GLN A 126 -6.49 -5.07 -1.40
N PHE A 127 -7.68 -4.81 -1.96
CA PHE A 127 -8.23 -3.45 -2.11
C PHE A 127 -8.63 -2.83 -0.79
N LYS A 128 -9.25 -3.61 0.12
CA LYS A 128 -9.66 -3.08 1.43
C LYS A 128 -8.48 -2.45 2.18
N PRO A 129 -7.36 -3.16 2.46
CA PRO A 129 -6.20 -2.57 3.11
C PRO A 129 -5.69 -1.32 2.40
N MET A 130 -5.65 -1.34 1.06
CA MET A 130 -5.17 -0.21 0.27
C MET A 130 -6.00 1.06 0.50
N LEU A 131 -7.34 0.94 0.49
CA LEU A 131 -8.22 2.09 0.76
C LEU A 131 -8.08 2.59 2.19
N TYR A 132 -8.03 1.68 3.17
CA TYR A 132 -7.81 2.04 4.58
C TYR A 132 -6.48 2.77 4.80
N ILE A 133 -5.41 2.24 4.24
CA ILE A 133 -4.09 2.88 4.26
C ILE A 133 -4.16 4.23 3.55
N GLY A 134 -4.86 4.29 2.42
CA GLY A 134 -5.06 5.50 1.62
C GLY A 134 -5.70 6.64 2.41
N ILE A 135 -6.72 6.36 3.24
CA ILE A 135 -7.41 7.39 4.06
C ILE A 135 -6.44 8.19 4.91
N ILE A 136 -5.40 7.54 5.44
CA ILE A 136 -4.39 8.16 6.31
C ILE A 136 -3.19 8.65 5.49
N SER A 137 -2.75 7.86 4.51
CA SER A 137 -1.53 8.16 3.74
C SER A 137 -1.74 9.33 2.79
N ILE A 138 -2.92 9.42 2.15
CA ILE A 138 -3.21 10.47 1.16
C ILE A 138 -3.08 11.86 1.79
N PRO A 139 -3.70 12.15 2.95
CA PRO A 139 -3.52 13.44 3.61
C PRO A 139 -2.06 13.77 3.96
N ILE A 140 -1.33 12.80 4.49
CA ILE A 140 0.10 12.95 4.85
C ILE A 140 0.93 13.30 3.60
N PHE A 141 0.73 12.58 2.49
CA PHE A 141 1.45 12.84 1.25
C PHE A 141 1.04 14.15 0.59
N ALA A 142 -0.24 14.51 0.63
CA ALA A 142 -0.72 15.78 0.12
C ALA A 142 -0.07 16.95 0.87
N TRP A 143 0.05 16.84 2.19
CA TRP A 143 0.79 17.81 3.00
C TRP A 143 2.26 17.87 2.65
N ALA A 144 2.94 16.71 2.61
CA ALA A 144 4.37 16.67 2.29
C ALA A 144 4.66 17.30 0.92
N TYR A 145 3.83 17.03 -0.09
CA TYR A 145 3.93 17.63 -1.41
C TYR A 145 3.78 19.16 -1.36
N ASN A 146 2.76 19.67 -0.66
CA ASN A 146 2.55 21.12 -0.52
C ASN A 146 3.70 21.79 0.24
N TYR A 147 4.15 21.20 1.34
CA TYR A 147 5.22 21.72 2.17
C TYR A 147 6.53 21.84 1.38
N ILE A 148 6.90 20.79 0.63
CA ILE A 148 8.08 20.78 -0.23
C ILE A 148 7.96 21.81 -1.35
N SER A 149 6.77 21.95 -1.93
CA SER A 149 6.54 22.93 -3.01
C SER A 149 6.68 24.37 -2.53
N GLN A 150 6.33 24.64 -1.27
CA GLN A 150 6.44 25.97 -0.65
C GLN A 150 7.83 26.24 -0.05
N ASN A 151 8.58 25.19 0.29
CA ASN A 151 9.90 25.28 0.91
C ASN A 151 10.94 24.54 0.05
N PRO A 152 11.53 25.20 -0.96
CA PRO A 152 12.60 24.63 -1.75
C PRO A 152 13.78 24.25 -0.85
N MET A 153 14.20 22.99 -0.91
CA MET A 153 15.28 22.45 -0.09
C MET A 153 16.15 21.52 -0.92
N THR A 154 17.44 21.50 -0.62
CA THR A 154 18.40 20.55 -1.17
C THR A 154 18.70 19.45 -0.16
N MET A 155 18.93 18.23 -0.65
CA MET A 155 19.32 17.09 0.17
C MET A 155 20.44 16.32 -0.51
N THR A 156 21.42 15.87 0.26
CA THR A 156 22.50 15.01 -0.23
C THR A 156 22.09 13.55 -0.13
N PHE A 157 21.96 12.90 -1.28
CA PHE A 157 21.61 11.49 -1.40
C PHE A 157 22.88 10.63 -1.51
N PRO A 158 22.92 9.45 -0.86
CA PRO A 158 24.13 8.62 -0.81
C PRO A 158 24.60 8.11 -2.17
N PHE A 159 23.70 7.94 -3.15
CA PHE A 159 24.04 7.40 -4.49
C PHE A 159 23.91 8.43 -5.61
N TRP A 160 23.26 9.58 -5.36
CA TRP A 160 22.92 10.57 -6.39
C TRP A 160 23.58 11.93 -6.14
N GLY A 161 24.16 12.17 -4.96
CA GLY A 161 24.73 13.47 -4.61
C GLY A 161 23.67 14.48 -4.17
N THR A 162 24.00 15.78 -4.22
CA THR A 162 23.11 16.85 -3.75
C THR A 162 22.13 17.27 -4.83
N HIS A 163 20.83 17.13 -4.55
CA HIS A 163 19.75 17.51 -5.46
C HIS A 163 18.64 18.24 -4.72
N ASP A 164 17.87 19.03 -5.45
CA ASP A 164 16.61 19.56 -4.96
C ASP A 164 15.63 18.43 -4.67
N ILE A 165 14.98 18.50 -3.52
CA ILE A 165 14.04 17.46 -3.07
C ILE A 165 12.80 17.37 -3.96
N ASN A 166 12.46 18.46 -4.66
CA ASN A 166 11.38 18.56 -5.63
C ASN A 166 11.84 18.34 -7.09
N ALA A 167 13.13 18.06 -7.32
CA ALA A 167 13.58 17.71 -8.66
C ALA A 167 13.11 16.30 -9.02
N THR A 168 13.04 16.04 -10.32
CA THR A 168 12.70 14.75 -10.88
C THR A 168 13.95 13.88 -10.99
N ILE A 169 13.86 12.63 -10.52
CA ILE A 169 14.91 11.61 -10.71
C ILE A 169 14.79 11.00 -12.10
N MET A 170 13.62 10.41 -12.39
CA MET A 170 13.34 9.68 -13.62
C MET A 170 11.81 9.62 -13.84
N GLY A 171 11.34 10.03 -15.02
CA GLY A 171 9.91 10.08 -15.32
C GLY A 171 9.14 11.05 -14.41
N PRO A 172 7.99 10.68 -13.82
CA PRO A 172 7.25 11.53 -12.89
C PRO A 172 7.71 11.38 -11.41
N ILE A 173 8.82 10.70 -11.14
CA ILE A 173 9.27 10.38 -9.77
C ILE A 173 10.18 11.49 -9.24
N LEU A 174 9.75 12.15 -8.16
CA LEU A 174 10.50 13.20 -7.46
C LEU A 174 11.49 12.62 -6.45
N PHE A 175 12.56 13.35 -6.14
CA PHE A 175 13.60 12.94 -5.19
C PHE A 175 13.07 12.62 -3.79
N TRP A 176 12.07 13.36 -3.32
CA TRP A 176 11.46 13.11 -2.03
C TRP A 176 10.65 11.80 -1.99
N TYR A 177 9.97 11.43 -3.08
CA TYR A 177 9.28 10.13 -3.18
C TYR A 177 10.29 8.99 -3.09
N TYR A 178 11.43 9.14 -3.75
CA TYR A 178 12.52 8.15 -3.67
C TYR A 178 13.07 8.03 -2.25
N TRP A 179 13.35 9.15 -1.58
CA TRP A 179 13.84 9.11 -0.20
C TRP A 179 12.85 8.42 0.73
N TYR A 180 11.58 8.81 0.62
CA TYR A 180 10.50 8.20 1.38
C TYR A 180 10.43 6.69 1.13
N PHE A 181 10.50 6.26 -0.13
CA PHE A 181 10.48 4.85 -0.49
C PHE A 181 11.66 4.08 0.12
N VAL A 182 12.88 4.60 -0.03
CA VAL A 182 14.11 4.01 0.55
C VAL A 182 13.99 3.89 2.08
N CYS A 183 13.45 4.89 2.76
CA CYS A 183 13.21 4.83 4.21
C CYS A 183 12.10 3.83 4.59
N SER A 184 11.06 3.71 3.77
CA SER A 184 9.89 2.87 4.05
C SER A 184 10.18 1.37 3.96
N LEU A 185 11.13 0.95 3.12
CA LEU A 185 11.48 -0.46 2.93
C LEU A 185 11.99 -1.14 4.23
N PRO A 186 13.09 -0.67 4.88
CA PRO A 186 13.60 -1.31 6.09
C PRO A 186 12.59 -1.23 7.24
N VAL A 187 11.91 -0.08 7.38
CA VAL A 187 10.82 0.10 8.35
C VAL A 187 9.76 -0.98 8.18
N SER A 188 9.26 -1.17 6.96
CA SER A 188 8.19 -2.14 6.70
C SER A 188 8.62 -3.56 7.05
N GLN A 189 9.88 -3.92 6.77
CA GLN A 189 10.41 -5.23 7.12
C GLN A 189 10.54 -5.42 8.63
N ILE A 190 11.08 -4.42 9.35
CA ILE A 190 11.22 -4.45 10.81
C ILE A 190 9.86 -4.61 11.46
N ILE A 191 8.87 -3.85 11.02
CA ILE A 191 7.52 -3.84 11.59
C ILE A 191 6.78 -5.15 11.31
N ARG A 192 6.89 -5.71 10.10
CA ARG A 192 6.34 -7.03 9.78
C ARG A 192 6.92 -8.11 10.67
N LYS A 193 8.24 -8.10 10.88
CA LYS A 193 8.92 -9.03 11.77
C LYS A 193 8.50 -8.84 13.23
N ALA A 194 8.38 -7.60 13.70
CA ALA A 194 7.97 -7.29 15.07
C ALA A 194 6.52 -7.68 15.35
N LEU A 195 5.62 -7.54 14.38
CA LEU A 195 4.20 -7.87 14.50
C LEU A 195 3.87 -9.32 14.12
N ASN A 196 4.89 -10.12 13.76
CA ASN A 196 4.78 -11.48 13.22
C ASN A 196 3.80 -11.58 12.03
N ILE A 197 3.74 -10.53 11.21
CA ILE A 197 2.85 -10.44 10.05
C ILE A 197 3.59 -11.04 8.87
N GLY A 198 3.09 -12.16 8.34
CA GLY A 198 3.69 -12.83 7.21
C GLY A 198 5.03 -13.52 7.53
N ALA A 199 5.31 -13.82 8.80
CA ALA A 199 6.36 -14.77 9.13
C ALA A 199 5.92 -16.16 8.67
N MET A 200 6.24 -16.48 7.42
CA MET A 200 6.65 -17.83 7.09
C MET A 200 7.97 -18.08 7.83
N SER A 201 7.86 -18.65 9.03
CA SER A 201 8.81 -19.65 9.49
C SER A 201 8.06 -20.97 9.58
#